data_AF-A0A835W8J3-F1
#
_entry.id   AF-A0A835W8J3-F1
#
_cell.length_a   1.000
_cell.length_b   1.000
_cell.length_c   1.000
_cell.angle_alpha   90.00
_cell.angle_beta   90.00
_cell.angle_gamma   90.00
#
_symmetry.space_group_name_H-M   'P 1'
#
loop_
_entity.id
_entity.type
_entity.pdbx_description
1 polymer ?
#
loop_
_entity_poly.entity_id
_entity_poly.type
_entity_poly.pdbx_seq_one_letter_code
_entity_poly.pdbx_strand_id
1 'polypeptide(L)'
;MLRSASSTALGRNSLLRVGPFGSTVRRTHYVESRRPHGLHTALADNVTTAAPADLLYAKTAAGTETLQVVSVDSGSSPATLTVQWKGQTLRLSPRAEGGWSAEKIGCYPAEGGALLLAFPALSGRLLTELHEHAGPALTAVPSLDLVHSLGELEAATTADATMWTEGTRPGAPEKTALQAATLTAGELLALMQGKRGVVIVQLWNGFEPGRGQPLFEPYVVGLVERALATPGIRAVTSTAPGGVGLTAVLFADKEPFNMWGPHLASFGCQANAVAGSAHYKVLIGKILGYADDNIYGYVRSLGGGLTPAVISQVEADLKKLSKAKPKLPWNREGSRGAKKPAPAAAAAGAQAAGQKKGGGKRK
;
A
#
# COMPACT_ATOMS: atom_id res chain seq x y z
N MET A 1 -1.76 -39.02 31.64
CA MET A 1 -2.93 -39.39 32.47
C MET A 1 -3.76 -38.15 32.75
N LEU A 2 -5.10 -38.29 32.73
CA LEU A 2 -6.18 -37.28 32.89
C LEU A 2 -6.53 -36.49 31.61
N ARG A 3 -7.37 -37.09 30.72
CA ARG A 3 -8.86 -37.01 30.59
C ARG A 3 -9.31 -35.68 29.96
N SER A 4 -9.58 -35.59 28.66
CA SER A 4 -10.78 -36.04 27.90
C SER A 4 -12.12 -35.66 28.53
N ALA A 5 -12.83 -34.73 27.88
CA ALA A 5 -14.29 -34.60 27.92
C ALA A 5 -14.78 -33.92 26.63
N SER A 6 -15.32 -34.73 25.73
CA SER A 6 -16.21 -34.30 24.64
C SER A 6 -17.59 -33.99 25.22
N SER A 7 -18.26 -32.96 24.69
CA SER A 7 -19.68 -32.72 24.95
C SER A 7 -20.33 -32.10 23.72
N THR A 8 -21.02 -32.96 22.98
CA THR A 8 -22.02 -32.63 21.96
C THR A 8 -23.34 -32.29 22.66
N ALA A 9 -24.00 -31.19 22.29
CA ALA A 9 -25.44 -31.04 22.49
C ALA A 9 -26.06 -30.07 21.47
N LEU A 10 -27.03 -30.59 20.74
CA LEU A 10 -27.99 -29.89 19.88
C LEU A 10 -28.96 -29.02 20.71
N GLY A 11 -29.39 -27.89 20.16
CA GLY A 11 -30.51 -27.11 20.72
C GLY A 11 -30.92 -25.95 19.82
N ARG A 12 -32.16 -26.02 19.33
CA ARG A 12 -32.78 -25.18 18.30
C ARG A 12 -33.20 -23.77 18.77
N ASN A 13 -33.43 -22.93 17.75
CA ASN A 13 -34.49 -21.91 17.56
C ASN A 13 -34.25 -20.43 17.89
N SER A 14 -34.32 -19.67 16.79
CA SER A 14 -35.07 -18.43 16.54
C SER A 14 -34.76 -17.19 17.37
N LEU A 15 -34.40 -16.10 16.68
CA LEU A 15 -35.27 -14.92 16.52
C LEU A 15 -34.60 -13.92 15.55
N LEU A 16 -35.08 -13.91 14.31
CA LEU A 16 -34.86 -12.83 13.35
C LEU A 16 -35.62 -11.59 13.85
N ARG A 17 -34.89 -10.53 14.18
CA ARG A 17 -35.48 -9.20 14.42
C ARG A 17 -35.52 -8.44 13.10
N VAL A 18 -36.73 -8.37 12.54
CA VAL A 18 -37.13 -7.47 11.47
C VAL A 18 -37.30 -6.08 12.09
N GLY A 19 -36.59 -5.08 11.55
CA GLY A 19 -36.79 -3.66 11.83
C GLY A 19 -37.48 -2.98 10.65
N PRO A 20 -38.25 -1.90 10.88
CA PRO A 20 -39.41 -1.58 10.05
C PRO A 20 -39.20 -0.26 9.30
N PHE A 21 -38.88 -0.29 8.01
CA PHE A 21 -39.11 0.87 7.14
C PHE A 21 -39.45 0.39 5.72
N GLY A 22 -40.75 0.42 5.42
CA GLY A 22 -41.25 0.39 4.06
C GLY A 22 -41.03 1.76 3.41
N SER A 23 -40.67 1.75 2.13
CA SER A 23 -40.94 2.87 1.24
C SER A 23 -41.11 2.37 -0.19
N THR A 24 -41.89 3.13 -0.92
CA THR A 24 -42.84 2.68 -1.92
C THR A 24 -42.21 2.53 -3.31
N VAL A 25 -42.57 1.45 -3.98
CA VAL A 25 -42.28 1.21 -5.41
C VAL A 25 -42.98 2.27 -6.26
N ARG A 26 -42.21 3.05 -7.04
CA ARG A 26 -42.72 3.74 -8.23
C ARG A 26 -42.13 3.08 -9.47
N ARG A 27 -42.98 2.31 -10.16
CA ARG A 27 -42.78 1.89 -11.55
C ARG A 27 -42.96 3.12 -12.45
N THR A 28 -41.93 3.50 -13.16
CA THR A 28 -42.05 4.30 -14.39
C THR A 28 -41.83 3.38 -15.57
N HIS A 29 -42.89 3.25 -16.38
CA HIS A 29 -42.86 2.63 -17.70
C HIS A 29 -41.91 3.42 -18.59
N TYR A 30 -40.91 2.76 -19.17
CA TYR A 30 -40.15 3.31 -20.30
C TYR A 30 -40.45 2.46 -21.53
N VAL A 31 -40.85 3.16 -22.60
CA VAL A 31 -41.33 2.61 -23.86
C VAL A 31 -40.15 2.11 -24.69
N GLU A 32 -40.27 0.88 -25.15
CA GLU A 32 -39.36 0.19 -26.07
C GLU A 32 -39.43 0.84 -27.46
N SER A 33 -38.33 1.44 -27.93
CA SER A 33 -38.18 1.80 -29.34
C SER A 33 -37.08 0.95 -29.98
N ARG A 34 -37.50 -0.06 -30.76
CA ARG A 34 -36.62 -0.86 -31.61
C ARG A 34 -36.14 -0.03 -32.81
N ARG A 35 -34.83 0.00 -33.04
CA ARG A 35 -34.23 0.16 -34.38
C ARG A 35 -33.00 -0.74 -34.52
N PRO A 36 -32.71 -1.23 -35.74
CA PRO A 36 -31.90 -2.42 -35.97
C PRO A 36 -30.40 -2.13 -36.21
N HIS A 37 -29.60 -3.16 -35.93
CA HIS A 37 -28.27 -3.50 -36.46
C HIS A 37 -27.22 -2.39 -36.66
N GLY A 38 -26.31 -2.32 -35.70
CA GLY A 38 -24.89 -2.09 -35.89
C GLY A 38 -24.13 -2.87 -34.82
N LEU A 39 -23.38 -3.90 -35.20
CA LEU A 39 -22.44 -4.61 -34.31
C LEU A 39 -21.38 -3.59 -33.87
N HIS A 40 -21.57 -3.03 -32.69
CA HIS A 40 -20.63 -2.10 -32.07
C HIS A 40 -19.34 -2.83 -31.69
N THR A 41 -18.29 -2.61 -32.47
CA THR A 41 -16.87 -2.80 -32.16
C THR A 41 -16.36 -1.86 -31.04
N ALA A 42 -17.24 -1.19 -30.30
CA ALA A 42 -16.91 -0.07 -29.40
C ALA A 42 -16.44 -0.47 -27.99
N LEU A 43 -16.09 -1.75 -27.75
CA LEU A 43 -15.67 -2.23 -26.42
C LEU A 43 -14.15 -2.50 -26.31
N ALA A 44 -13.40 -2.44 -27.40
CA ALA A 44 -11.95 -2.63 -27.39
C ALA A 44 -11.16 -1.31 -27.22
N ASP A 45 -11.76 -0.15 -27.50
CA ASP A 45 -11.00 1.09 -27.69
C ASP A 45 -10.39 1.66 -26.39
N ASN A 46 -11.04 1.49 -25.23
CA ASN A 46 -10.55 2.06 -23.96
C ASN A 46 -9.27 1.39 -23.42
N VAL A 47 -8.95 0.18 -23.90
CA VAL A 47 -7.75 -0.56 -23.44
C VAL A 47 -6.55 -0.28 -24.33
N THR A 48 -6.76 0.26 -25.53
CA THR A 48 -5.67 0.57 -26.47
C THR A 48 -4.76 1.70 -25.97
N THR A 49 -5.24 2.50 -25.01
CA THR A 49 -4.48 3.57 -24.35
C THR A 49 -3.82 3.13 -23.05
N ALA A 50 -3.96 1.86 -22.64
CA ALA A 50 -3.35 1.37 -21.42
C ALA A 50 -1.82 1.51 -21.49
N ALA A 51 -1.22 1.89 -20.37
CA ALA A 51 0.20 2.03 -20.17
C ALA A 51 0.69 1.12 -19.02
N PRO A 52 2.00 0.80 -18.97
CA PRO A 52 2.59 0.17 -17.80
C PRO A 52 2.22 0.91 -16.51
N ALA A 53 1.84 0.16 -15.48
CA ALA A 53 1.35 0.63 -14.19
C ALA A 53 -0.05 1.26 -14.19
N ASP A 54 -0.86 1.07 -15.24
CA ASP A 54 -2.30 1.34 -15.16
C ASP A 54 -3.04 0.25 -14.37
N LEU A 55 -4.16 0.62 -13.73
CA LEU A 55 -5.12 -0.31 -13.15
C LEU A 55 -6.33 -0.47 -14.05
N LEU A 56 -6.69 -1.74 -14.25
CA LEU A 56 -7.89 -2.12 -14.98
C LEU A 56 -8.87 -2.81 -14.03
N TYR A 57 -10.15 -2.55 -14.22
CA TYR A 57 -11.22 -3.39 -13.70
C TYR A 57 -11.62 -4.42 -14.75
N ALA A 58 -11.42 -5.70 -14.41
CA ALA A 58 -11.86 -6.84 -15.18
C ALA A 58 -13.22 -7.30 -14.65
N LYS A 59 -14.25 -7.25 -15.50
CA LYS A 59 -15.55 -7.83 -15.16
C LYS A 59 -15.48 -9.34 -15.39
N THR A 60 -15.65 -10.14 -14.34
CA THR A 60 -15.67 -11.60 -14.39
C THR A 60 -17.03 -12.14 -13.95
N ALA A 61 -17.26 -13.45 -14.12
CA ALA A 61 -18.47 -14.08 -13.59
C ALA A 61 -18.57 -14.01 -12.06
N ALA A 62 -17.44 -13.90 -11.36
CA ALA A 62 -17.37 -13.80 -9.91
C ALA A 62 -17.49 -12.35 -9.39
N GLY A 63 -17.46 -11.35 -10.27
CA GLY A 63 -17.49 -9.93 -9.93
C GLY A 63 -16.37 -9.14 -10.61
N THR A 64 -16.09 -7.95 -10.08
CA THR A 64 -15.03 -7.08 -10.59
C THR A 64 -13.70 -7.41 -9.92
N GLU A 65 -12.70 -7.71 -10.72
CA GLU A 65 -11.33 -7.98 -10.31
C GLU A 65 -10.43 -6.79 -10.69
N THR A 66 -9.40 -6.51 -9.90
CA THR A 66 -8.42 -5.46 -10.21
C THR A 66 -7.17 -6.07 -10.82
N LEU A 67 -6.74 -5.56 -11.97
CA LEU A 67 -5.53 -5.96 -12.68
C LEU A 67 -4.57 -4.77 -12.73
N GLN A 68 -3.27 -5.03 -12.59
CA GLN A 68 -2.23 -4.04 -12.83
C GLN A 68 -1.52 -4.34 -14.14
N VAL A 69 -1.46 -3.38 -15.06
CA VAL A 69 -0.70 -3.52 -16.32
C VAL A 69 0.79 -3.51 -16.02
N VAL A 70 1.50 -4.53 -16.50
CA VAL A 70 2.96 -4.65 -16.43
C VAL A 70 3.60 -4.14 -17.72
N SER A 71 3.07 -4.58 -18.86
CA SER A 71 3.54 -4.17 -20.17
C SER A 71 2.44 -4.29 -21.22
N VAL A 72 2.62 -3.55 -22.31
CA VAL A 72 1.75 -3.56 -23.48
C VAL A 72 2.61 -3.92 -24.68
N ASP A 73 2.23 -4.97 -25.41
CA ASP A 73 2.90 -5.38 -26.65
C ASP A 73 2.11 -4.86 -27.86
N SER A 74 2.47 -3.65 -28.29
CA SER A 74 1.91 -3.01 -29.49
C SER A 74 2.45 -3.57 -30.80
N GLY A 75 3.45 -4.47 -30.77
CA GLY A 75 3.96 -5.15 -31.96
C GLY A 75 3.00 -6.23 -32.47
N SER A 76 2.12 -6.71 -31.59
CA SER A 76 1.01 -7.59 -31.93
C SER A 76 -0.22 -6.79 -32.42
N SER A 77 -0.92 -7.30 -33.43
CA SER A 77 -2.18 -6.73 -33.92
C SER A 77 -3.28 -7.79 -33.87
N PRO A 78 -4.26 -7.68 -32.95
CA PRO A 78 -4.43 -6.60 -31.97
C PRO A 78 -3.42 -6.71 -30.80
N ALA A 79 -3.18 -5.58 -30.11
CA ALA A 79 -2.20 -5.50 -29.03
C ALA A 79 -2.53 -6.44 -27.86
N THR A 80 -1.50 -7.05 -27.27
CA THR A 80 -1.62 -7.90 -26.08
C THR A 80 -1.13 -7.18 -24.83
N LEU A 81 -1.66 -7.57 -23.67
CA LEU A 81 -1.27 -7.02 -22.38
C LEU A 81 -0.61 -8.09 -21.52
N THR A 82 0.42 -7.70 -20.76
CA THR A 82 0.84 -8.47 -19.59
C THR A 82 0.34 -7.77 -18.34
N VAL A 83 -0.37 -8.48 -17.47
CA VAL A 83 -0.95 -7.94 -16.24
C VAL A 83 -0.57 -8.76 -15.02
N GLN A 84 -0.57 -8.12 -13.84
CA GLN A 84 -0.56 -8.80 -12.54
C GLN A 84 -1.97 -8.89 -11.99
N TRP A 85 -2.32 -10.07 -11.49
CA TRP A 85 -3.59 -10.35 -10.81
C TRP A 85 -3.38 -11.36 -9.69
N LYS A 86 -3.63 -10.96 -8.45
CA LYS A 86 -3.48 -11.84 -7.27
C LYS A 86 -2.13 -12.58 -7.24
N GLY A 87 -1.05 -11.91 -7.63
CA GLY A 87 0.29 -12.51 -7.71
C GLY A 87 0.53 -13.43 -8.92
N GLN A 88 -0.39 -13.48 -9.87
CA GLN A 88 -0.22 -14.19 -11.13
C GLN A 88 0.10 -13.20 -12.25
N THR A 89 1.08 -13.55 -13.07
CA THR A 89 1.37 -12.84 -14.31
C THR A 89 0.53 -13.47 -15.42
N LEU A 90 -0.40 -12.69 -15.98
CA LEU A 90 -1.28 -13.12 -17.05
C LEU A 90 -0.95 -12.38 -18.34
N ARG A 91 -0.98 -13.09 -19.47
CA ARG A 91 -1.04 -12.50 -20.81
C ARG A 91 -2.51 -12.42 -21.23
N LEU A 92 -2.97 -11.22 -21.56
CA LEU A 92 -4.30 -10.98 -22.12
C LEU A 92 -4.19 -10.76 -23.61
N SER A 93 -4.93 -11.55 -24.38
CA SER A 93 -5.03 -11.44 -25.84
C SER A 93 -6.47 -11.17 -26.25
N PRO A 94 -6.73 -10.18 -27.12
CA PRO A 94 -8.07 -9.90 -27.60
C PRO A 94 -8.66 -11.09 -28.37
N ARG A 95 -9.98 -11.29 -28.25
CA ARG A 95 -10.71 -12.35 -28.94
C ARG A 95 -11.51 -11.80 -30.11
N ALA A 96 -11.68 -12.60 -31.17
CA ALA A 96 -12.44 -12.22 -32.36
C ALA A 96 -13.92 -11.95 -32.04
N GLU A 97 -14.49 -12.72 -31.10
CA GLU A 97 -15.86 -12.57 -30.61
C GLU A 97 -16.05 -11.44 -29.58
N GLY A 98 -14.98 -10.70 -29.27
CA GLY A 98 -14.96 -9.68 -28.22
C GLY A 98 -14.44 -10.20 -26.87
N GLY A 99 -14.01 -9.28 -26.01
CA GLY A 99 -13.34 -9.59 -24.75
C GLY A 99 -11.91 -10.11 -24.94
N TRP A 100 -11.38 -10.74 -23.90
CA TRP A 100 -9.98 -11.13 -23.81
C TRP A 100 -9.85 -12.58 -23.35
N SER A 101 -8.99 -13.36 -24.00
CA SER A 101 -8.45 -14.59 -23.40
C SER A 101 -7.33 -14.24 -22.43
N ALA A 102 -7.23 -15.00 -21.34
CA ALA A 102 -6.16 -14.86 -20.36
C ALA A 102 -5.36 -16.16 -20.27
N GLU A 103 -4.04 -16.05 -20.34
CA GLU A 103 -3.08 -17.14 -20.18
C GLU A 103 -2.17 -16.82 -19.00
N LYS A 104 -2.06 -17.74 -18.04
CA LYS A 104 -1.07 -17.62 -16.96
C LYS A 104 0.31 -17.91 -17.51
N ILE A 105 1.19 -16.91 -17.49
CA ILE A 105 2.57 -17.00 -17.96
C ILE A 105 3.59 -16.97 -16.81
N GLY A 106 3.15 -16.74 -15.57
CA GLY A 106 4.01 -16.78 -14.40
C GLY A 106 3.32 -16.43 -13.09
N CYS A 107 4.14 -16.30 -12.04
CA CYS A 107 3.74 -15.79 -10.72
C CYS A 107 4.74 -14.72 -10.27
N TYR A 108 4.28 -13.80 -9.43
CA TYR A 108 5.09 -12.76 -8.82
C TYR A 108 4.61 -12.49 -7.39
N PRO A 109 5.51 -12.31 -6.39
CA PRO A 109 6.97 -12.22 -6.51
C PRO A 109 7.61 -13.55 -6.94
N ALA A 110 8.69 -13.47 -7.73
CA ALA A 110 9.44 -14.63 -8.21
C ALA A 110 10.52 -15.04 -7.19
N GLU A 111 10.88 -16.33 -7.16
CA GLU A 111 11.99 -16.84 -6.35
C GLU A 111 13.28 -16.08 -6.69
N GLY A 112 14.02 -15.63 -5.66
CA GLY A 112 15.24 -14.84 -5.84
C GLY A 112 15.04 -13.38 -6.25
N GLY A 113 13.80 -12.89 -6.36
CA GLY A 113 13.49 -11.48 -6.61
C GLY A 113 13.91 -10.56 -5.45
N ALA A 114 13.95 -9.25 -5.70
CA ALA A 114 14.42 -8.27 -4.72
C ALA A 114 13.62 -8.30 -3.41
N LEU A 115 12.29 -8.52 -3.49
CA LEU A 115 11.46 -8.73 -2.31
C LEU A 115 11.95 -9.89 -1.44
N LEU A 116 12.28 -11.05 -2.03
CA LEU A 116 12.68 -12.25 -1.28
C LEU A 116 14.10 -12.13 -0.72
N LEU A 117 14.98 -11.41 -1.41
CA LEU A 117 16.30 -11.07 -0.87
C LEU A 117 16.19 -10.22 0.39
N ALA A 118 15.24 -9.27 0.42
CA ALA A 118 14.98 -8.43 1.58
C ALA A 118 14.21 -9.16 2.69
N PHE A 119 13.36 -10.13 2.32
CA PHE A 119 12.54 -10.91 3.24
C PHE A 119 12.68 -12.41 3.01
N PRO A 120 13.82 -13.03 3.39
CA PRO A 120 14.08 -14.45 3.13
C PRO A 120 13.09 -15.40 3.80
N ALA A 121 12.40 -14.94 4.86
CA ALA A 121 11.34 -15.69 5.51
C ALA A 121 10.16 -16.00 4.57
N LEU A 122 9.99 -15.25 3.46
CA LEU A 122 8.95 -15.51 2.47
C LEU A 122 9.32 -16.65 1.50
N SER A 123 10.60 -17.01 1.36
CA SER A 123 11.05 -18.04 0.42
C SER A 123 10.58 -19.46 0.75
N GLY A 124 10.69 -20.37 -0.21
CA GLY A 124 10.39 -21.78 -0.05
C GLY A 124 8.90 -22.01 0.19
N ARG A 125 8.54 -22.69 1.28
CA ARG A 125 7.15 -23.10 1.54
C ARG A 125 6.17 -21.93 1.56
N LEU A 126 6.54 -20.80 2.18
CA LEU A 126 5.63 -19.65 2.28
C LEU A 126 5.38 -19.01 0.92
N LEU A 127 6.36 -18.98 0.01
CA LEU A 127 6.17 -18.50 -1.35
C LEU A 127 5.21 -19.40 -2.12
N THR A 128 5.39 -20.73 -1.99
CA THR A 128 4.48 -21.70 -2.61
C THR A 128 3.05 -21.51 -2.11
N GLU A 129 2.84 -21.45 -0.79
CA GLU A 129 1.52 -21.23 -0.19
C GLU A 129 0.91 -19.89 -0.61
N LEU A 130 1.74 -18.84 -0.72
CA LEU A 130 1.33 -17.52 -1.22
C LEU A 130 0.83 -17.61 -2.67
N HIS A 131 1.55 -18.30 -3.56
CA HIS A 131 1.13 -18.46 -4.96
C HIS A 131 -0.10 -19.37 -5.11
N GLU A 132 -0.23 -20.40 -4.27
CA GLU A 132 -1.41 -21.27 -4.23
C GLU A 132 -2.67 -20.50 -3.79
N HIS A 133 -2.50 -19.53 -2.88
CA HIS A 133 -3.60 -18.66 -2.40
C HIS A 133 -4.25 -17.85 -3.52
N ALA A 134 -3.50 -17.54 -4.59
CA ALA A 134 -4.02 -16.83 -5.76
C ALA A 134 -5.16 -17.58 -6.46
N GLY A 135 -5.27 -18.91 -6.26
CA GLY A 135 -6.31 -19.74 -6.85
C GLY A 135 -6.14 -19.97 -8.35
N PRO A 136 -7.18 -20.46 -9.04
CA PRO A 136 -7.14 -20.70 -10.47
C PRO A 136 -6.99 -19.39 -11.26
N ALA A 137 -6.18 -19.42 -12.31
CA ALA A 137 -6.02 -18.30 -13.23
C ALA A 137 -7.32 -17.92 -13.92
N LEU A 138 -7.51 -16.62 -14.18
CA LEU A 138 -8.52 -16.18 -15.14
C LEU A 138 -8.20 -16.79 -16.51
N THR A 139 -9.21 -17.31 -17.19
CA THR A 139 -9.08 -17.86 -18.55
C THR A 139 -9.70 -16.94 -19.61
N ALA A 140 -10.65 -16.09 -19.20
CA ALA A 140 -11.27 -15.09 -20.04
C ALA A 140 -11.74 -13.88 -19.23
N VAL A 141 -11.70 -12.70 -19.86
CA VAL A 141 -12.20 -11.44 -19.31
C VAL A 141 -13.14 -10.78 -20.33
N PRO A 142 -14.45 -10.77 -20.10
CA PRO A 142 -15.44 -10.15 -20.97
C PRO A 142 -15.18 -8.67 -21.28
N SER A 143 -14.81 -7.87 -20.28
CA SER A 143 -14.53 -6.45 -20.46
C SER A 143 -13.47 -5.95 -19.49
N LEU A 144 -12.69 -4.98 -19.94
CA LEU A 144 -11.69 -4.26 -19.17
C LEU A 144 -12.02 -2.77 -19.18
N ASP A 145 -12.01 -2.15 -18.01
CA ASP A 145 -12.18 -0.71 -17.85
C ASP A 145 -10.91 -0.13 -17.23
N LEU A 146 -10.27 0.86 -17.86
CA LEU A 146 -9.18 1.61 -17.26
C LEU A 146 -9.74 2.49 -16.13
N VAL A 147 -9.20 2.35 -14.93
CA VAL A 147 -9.75 3.03 -13.74
C VAL A 147 -8.78 3.92 -12.97
N HIS A 148 -7.48 3.67 -13.08
CA HIS A 148 -6.48 4.48 -12.40
C HIS A 148 -5.08 4.25 -13.00
N SER A 149 -4.11 5.06 -12.58
CA SER A 149 -2.69 4.80 -12.82
C SER A 149 -1.83 5.04 -11.58
N LEU A 150 -0.62 4.47 -11.57
CA LEU A 150 0.33 4.72 -10.49
C LEU A 150 0.72 6.20 -10.42
N GLY A 151 0.83 6.86 -11.57
CA GLY A 151 1.13 8.29 -11.64
C GLY A 151 0.04 9.15 -11.00
N GLU A 152 -1.24 8.79 -11.18
CA GLU A 152 -2.35 9.46 -10.50
C GLU A 152 -2.31 9.24 -8.97
N LEU A 153 -2.02 8.02 -8.52
CA LEU A 153 -1.86 7.73 -7.08
C LEU A 153 -0.68 8.49 -6.47
N GLU A 154 0.45 8.57 -7.18
CA GLU A 154 1.62 9.35 -6.78
C GLU A 154 1.31 10.86 -6.70
N ALA A 155 0.61 11.39 -7.70
CA ALA A 155 0.17 12.78 -7.72
C ALA A 155 -0.80 13.09 -6.57
N ALA A 156 -1.79 12.22 -6.33
CA ALA A 156 -2.73 12.35 -5.23
C ALA A 156 -2.01 12.32 -3.87
N THR A 157 -1.13 11.35 -3.66
CA THR A 157 -0.32 11.26 -2.43
C THR A 157 0.56 12.49 -2.25
N THR A 158 1.09 13.06 -3.35
CA THR A 158 1.90 14.29 -3.33
C THR A 158 1.08 15.52 -3.00
N ALA A 159 -0.16 15.62 -3.50
CA ALA A 159 -1.05 16.73 -3.23
C ALA A 159 -1.57 16.70 -1.78
N ASP A 160 -2.11 15.57 -1.34
CA ASP A 160 -2.67 15.38 0.00
C ASP A 160 -2.50 13.92 0.43
N ALA A 161 -1.66 13.70 1.45
CA ALA A 161 -1.39 12.34 1.95
C ALA A 161 -2.32 11.90 3.09
N THR A 162 -3.25 12.76 3.54
CA THR A 162 -4.05 12.54 4.75
C THR A 162 -4.79 11.21 4.76
N MET A 163 -5.34 10.77 3.61
CA MET A 163 -6.02 9.48 3.47
C MET A 163 -5.14 8.29 3.90
N TRP A 164 -3.84 8.39 3.61
CA TRP A 164 -2.88 7.32 3.87
C TRP A 164 -2.10 7.53 5.17
N THR A 165 -2.07 8.72 5.75
CA THR A 165 -1.22 9.00 6.92
C THR A 165 -1.98 9.17 8.24
N GLU A 166 -3.23 9.64 8.22
CA GLU A 166 -3.94 10.03 9.44
C GLU A 166 -4.83 8.92 10.03
N GLY A 167 -5.07 7.85 9.28
CA GLY A 167 -6.03 6.81 9.68
C GLY A 167 -7.47 7.22 9.37
N THR A 168 -8.43 6.34 9.66
CA THR A 168 -9.83 6.57 9.29
C THR A 168 -10.53 7.40 10.36
N ARG A 169 -11.09 8.56 9.96
CA ARG A 169 -11.86 9.43 10.87
C ARG A 169 -13.13 8.72 11.36
N PRO A 170 -13.57 8.97 12.61
CA PRO A 170 -14.85 8.45 13.09
C PRO A 170 -16.00 8.98 12.23
N GLY A 171 -16.85 8.07 11.74
CA GLY A 171 -17.96 8.43 10.85
C GLY A 171 -17.54 8.80 9.42
N ALA A 172 -16.29 8.57 9.03
CA ALA A 172 -15.87 8.69 7.63
C ALA A 172 -16.71 7.74 6.75
N PRO A 173 -17.01 8.14 5.50
CA PRO A 173 -17.66 7.24 4.55
C PRO A 173 -16.81 5.99 4.31
N GLU A 174 -17.49 4.92 3.91
CA GLU A 174 -16.80 3.70 3.47
C GLU A 174 -15.88 4.03 2.28
N LYS A 175 -14.70 3.40 2.25
CA LYS A 175 -13.75 3.58 1.15
C LYS A 175 -14.35 2.99 -0.12
N THR A 176 -14.12 3.66 -1.25
CA THR A 176 -14.42 3.05 -2.55
C THR A 176 -13.55 1.81 -2.78
N ALA A 177 -13.94 0.93 -3.69
CA ALA A 177 -13.14 -0.25 -4.03
C ALA A 177 -11.72 0.11 -4.46
N LEU A 178 -11.56 1.17 -5.26
CA LEU A 178 -10.25 1.69 -5.67
C LEU A 178 -9.44 2.17 -4.46
N GLN A 179 -10.06 2.98 -3.60
CA GLN A 179 -9.43 3.50 -2.38
C GLN A 179 -8.96 2.39 -1.42
N ALA A 180 -9.75 1.32 -1.30
CA ALA A 180 -9.38 0.17 -0.50
C ALA A 180 -8.21 -0.60 -1.15
N ALA A 181 -8.27 -0.86 -2.45
CA ALA A 181 -7.25 -1.59 -3.19
C ALA A 181 -5.90 -0.87 -3.26
N THR A 182 -5.87 0.47 -3.25
CA THR A 182 -4.63 1.26 -3.31
C THR A 182 -4.19 1.82 -1.97
N LEU A 183 -4.77 1.36 -0.86
CA LEU A 183 -4.48 1.90 0.47
C LEU A 183 -3.01 1.65 0.84
N THR A 184 -2.56 0.40 0.81
CA THR A 184 -1.17 0.00 1.13
C THR A 184 -0.17 0.68 0.20
N ALA A 185 -0.50 0.78 -1.09
CA ALA A 185 0.32 1.46 -2.09
C ALA A 185 0.53 2.95 -1.77
N GLY A 186 -0.54 3.68 -1.42
CA GLY A 186 -0.43 5.07 -1.02
C GLY A 186 0.31 5.28 0.31
N GLU A 187 0.21 4.35 1.25
CA GLU A 187 1.02 4.38 2.48
C GLU A 187 2.52 4.27 2.19
N LEU A 188 2.92 3.36 1.29
CA LEU A 188 4.31 3.21 0.84
C LEU A 188 4.82 4.46 0.11
N LEU A 189 3.99 5.06 -0.74
CA LEU A 189 4.30 6.33 -1.41
C LEU A 189 4.48 7.46 -0.39
N ALA A 190 3.60 7.57 0.60
CA ALA A 190 3.70 8.57 1.66
C ALA A 190 4.98 8.39 2.50
N LEU A 191 5.40 7.14 2.76
CA LEU A 191 6.69 6.85 3.40
C LEU A 191 7.85 7.36 2.53
N MET A 192 7.94 6.95 1.26
CA MET A 192 9.03 7.36 0.35
C MET A 192 9.09 8.89 0.14
N GLN A 193 7.94 9.57 0.13
CA GLN A 193 7.85 11.03 0.02
C GLN A 193 8.19 11.76 1.33
N GLY A 194 8.51 11.06 2.41
CA GLY A 194 8.84 11.67 3.70
C GLY A 194 7.62 11.97 4.58
N LYS A 195 6.39 11.80 4.07
CA LYS A 195 5.14 12.25 4.69
C LYS A 195 4.62 11.33 5.80
N ARG A 196 5.22 10.17 5.97
CA ARG A 196 5.00 9.23 7.07
C ARG A 196 6.32 8.56 7.43
N GLY A 197 6.53 8.22 8.69
CA GLY A 197 7.78 7.62 9.16
C GLY A 197 7.79 6.10 9.34
N VAL A 198 6.62 5.44 9.43
CA VAL A 198 6.50 3.98 9.58
C VAL A 198 5.30 3.47 8.78
N VAL A 199 5.47 2.37 8.03
CA VAL A 199 4.43 1.63 7.30
C VAL A 199 4.56 0.15 7.62
N ILE A 200 3.44 -0.57 7.64
CA ILE A 200 3.42 -2.03 7.73
C ILE A 200 2.77 -2.63 6.50
N VAL A 201 3.34 -3.70 5.97
CA VAL A 201 2.82 -4.42 4.81
C VAL A 201 2.71 -5.90 5.16
N GLN A 202 1.50 -6.46 5.08
CA GLN A 202 1.30 -7.90 5.28
C GLN A 202 1.90 -8.66 4.09
N LEU A 203 3.02 -9.35 4.31
CA LEU A 203 3.67 -10.19 3.29
C LEU A 203 2.97 -11.55 3.15
N TRP A 204 2.48 -12.09 4.27
CA TRP A 204 1.75 -13.36 4.31
C TRP A 204 0.65 -13.33 5.36
N ASN A 205 -0.59 -13.64 4.95
CA ASN A 205 -1.75 -13.78 5.82
C ASN A 205 -2.16 -15.27 5.87
N GLY A 206 -1.66 -16.00 6.87
CA GLY A 206 -1.99 -17.41 7.08
C GLY A 206 -3.12 -17.66 8.07
N PHE A 207 -3.61 -16.65 8.79
CA PHE A 207 -4.65 -16.79 9.81
C PHE A 207 -6.07 -16.54 9.27
N GLU A 208 -6.23 -15.78 8.19
CA GLU A 208 -7.52 -15.54 7.53
C GLU A 208 -7.45 -15.82 6.01
N PRO A 209 -7.42 -17.10 5.58
CA PRO A 209 -7.30 -17.45 4.16
C PRO A 209 -8.44 -16.88 3.29
N GLY A 210 -9.61 -16.61 3.85
CA GLY A 210 -10.74 -16.04 3.11
C GLY A 210 -10.59 -14.56 2.74
N ARG A 211 -9.63 -13.83 3.32
CA ARG A 211 -9.46 -12.37 3.12
C ARG A 211 -8.45 -11.99 2.04
N GLY A 212 -7.90 -12.95 1.30
CA GLY A 212 -6.85 -12.66 0.32
C GLY A 212 -5.49 -12.38 0.95
N GLN A 213 -4.50 -12.15 0.08
CA GLN A 213 -3.14 -11.77 0.46
C GLN A 213 -2.95 -10.29 0.12
N PRO A 214 -2.78 -9.39 1.13
CA PRO A 214 -2.59 -7.96 0.87
C PRO A 214 -1.34 -7.65 0.05
N LEU A 215 -0.32 -8.52 0.09
CA LEU A 215 0.86 -8.41 -0.76
C LEU A 215 0.50 -8.37 -2.25
N PHE A 216 -0.63 -8.94 -2.65
CA PHE A 216 -1.12 -8.95 -4.02
C PHE A 216 -2.07 -7.80 -4.36
N GLU A 217 -2.29 -6.86 -3.44
CA GLU A 217 -2.95 -5.60 -3.79
C GLU A 217 -2.13 -4.85 -4.87
N PRO A 218 -2.80 -4.06 -5.72
CA PRO A 218 -2.13 -3.35 -6.79
C PRO A 218 -0.93 -2.52 -6.32
N TYR A 219 0.15 -2.56 -7.09
CA TYR A 219 1.42 -1.85 -6.87
C TYR A 219 2.24 -2.27 -5.64
N VAL A 220 1.70 -3.03 -4.68
CA VAL A 220 2.34 -3.24 -3.38
C VAL A 220 3.73 -3.84 -3.52
N VAL A 221 3.89 -4.96 -4.24
CA VAL A 221 5.21 -5.61 -4.37
C VAL A 221 6.26 -4.66 -4.97
N GLY A 222 5.94 -4.01 -6.10
CA GLY A 222 6.86 -3.08 -6.75
C GLY A 222 7.17 -1.85 -5.90
N LEU A 223 6.20 -1.35 -5.13
CA LEU A 223 6.41 -0.23 -4.20
C LEU A 223 7.21 -0.62 -2.96
N VAL A 224 7.11 -1.85 -2.47
CA VAL A 224 7.98 -2.36 -1.41
C VAL A 224 9.42 -2.42 -1.91
N GLU A 225 9.65 -2.96 -3.11
CA GLU A 225 10.99 -2.99 -3.71
C GLU A 225 11.56 -1.56 -3.92
N ARG A 226 10.74 -0.62 -4.40
CA ARG A 226 11.12 0.80 -4.50
C ARG A 226 11.42 1.44 -3.14
N ALA A 227 10.63 1.13 -2.11
CA ALA A 227 10.83 1.64 -0.76
C ALA A 227 12.14 1.10 -0.16
N LEU A 228 12.45 -0.17 -0.36
CA LEU A 228 13.72 -0.79 0.07
C LEU A 228 14.94 -0.17 -0.63
N ALA A 229 14.78 0.28 -1.89
CA ALA A 229 15.81 0.98 -2.64
C ALA A 229 15.92 2.49 -2.28
N THR A 230 14.97 3.03 -1.52
CA THR A 230 14.94 4.46 -1.19
C THR A 230 15.91 4.77 -0.03
N PRO A 231 16.87 5.71 -0.20
CA PRO A 231 17.80 6.07 0.86
C PRO A 231 17.09 6.53 2.14
N GLY A 232 17.56 6.03 3.28
CA GLY A 232 17.01 6.36 4.59
C GLY A 232 15.75 5.57 4.98
N ILE A 233 15.28 4.63 4.16
CA ILE A 233 14.28 3.64 4.58
C ILE A 233 14.99 2.36 5.02
N ARG A 234 14.50 1.77 6.11
CA ARG A 234 14.90 0.45 6.61
C ARG A 234 13.68 -0.44 6.72
N ALA A 235 13.88 -1.74 6.75
CA ALA A 235 12.83 -2.70 6.95
C ALA A 235 13.25 -3.78 7.97
N VAL A 236 12.28 -4.28 8.73
CA VAL A 236 12.41 -5.47 9.57
C VAL A 236 11.16 -6.33 9.42
N THR A 237 11.28 -7.63 9.68
CA THR A 237 10.13 -8.54 9.68
C THR A 237 9.47 -8.58 11.06
N SER A 238 8.14 -8.68 11.06
CA SER A 238 7.34 -9.00 12.24
C SER A 238 6.56 -10.29 11.98
N THR A 239 6.92 -11.32 12.73
CA THR A 239 6.31 -12.65 12.61
C THR A 239 5.21 -12.81 13.65
N ALA A 240 4.03 -13.24 13.22
CA ALA A 240 2.93 -13.52 14.12
C ALA A 240 3.28 -14.70 15.04
N PRO A 241 2.81 -14.71 16.30
CA PRO A 241 2.91 -15.90 17.15
C PRO A 241 2.39 -17.15 16.43
N GLY A 242 3.17 -18.24 16.49
CA GLY A 242 2.84 -19.49 15.79
C GLY A 242 3.16 -19.50 14.29
N GLY A 243 3.79 -18.45 13.74
CA GLY A 243 4.26 -18.42 12.34
C GLY A 243 3.15 -18.26 11.31
N VAL A 244 1.93 -17.88 11.73
CA VAL A 244 0.73 -17.79 10.88
C VAL A 244 0.62 -16.46 10.12
N GLY A 245 1.61 -15.58 10.22
CA GLY A 245 1.60 -14.29 9.55
C GLY A 245 2.99 -13.69 9.50
N LEU A 246 3.27 -12.98 8.40
CA LEU A 246 4.51 -12.26 8.19
C LEU A 246 4.20 -10.85 7.71
N THR A 247 4.72 -9.85 8.42
CA THR A 247 4.57 -8.43 8.08
C THR A 247 5.94 -7.80 7.90
N ALA A 248 6.12 -7.00 6.86
CA ALA A 248 7.25 -6.08 6.74
C ALA A 248 6.92 -4.78 7.48
N VAL A 249 7.80 -4.34 8.37
CA VAL A 249 7.74 -3.01 8.98
C VAL A 249 8.79 -2.15 8.32
N LEU A 250 8.37 -1.22 7.48
CA LEU A 250 9.24 -0.26 6.80
C LEU A 250 9.24 1.06 7.57
N PHE A 251 10.40 1.66 7.80
CA PHE A 251 10.52 2.87 8.60
C PHE A 251 11.68 3.75 8.18
N ALA A 252 11.55 5.05 8.43
CA ALA A 252 12.62 6.01 8.24
C ALA A 252 13.77 5.77 9.23
N ASP A 253 15.01 5.94 8.79
CA ASP A 253 16.22 5.73 9.59
C ASP A 253 16.50 6.85 10.63
N LYS A 254 15.60 7.83 10.70
CA LYS A 254 15.64 8.95 11.63
C LYS A 254 14.83 8.66 12.89
N GLU A 255 15.29 9.20 14.02
CA GLU A 255 14.49 9.17 15.23
C GLU A 255 13.22 10.03 15.10
N PRO A 256 12.09 9.59 15.68
CA PRO A 256 11.96 8.41 16.53
C PRO A 256 11.64 7.11 15.76
N PHE A 257 11.47 7.18 14.43
CA PHE A 257 10.98 6.08 13.59
C PHE A 257 11.90 4.86 13.60
N ASN A 258 13.22 5.07 13.63
CA ASN A 258 14.21 4.01 13.72
C ASN A 258 14.21 3.24 15.06
N MET A 259 13.58 3.78 16.10
CA MET A 259 13.31 3.09 17.37
C MET A 259 11.92 2.47 17.38
N TRP A 260 10.94 3.19 16.82
CA TRP A 260 9.55 2.74 16.81
C TRP A 260 9.28 1.57 15.87
N GLY A 261 9.88 1.55 14.68
CA GLY A 261 9.70 0.47 13.70
C GLY A 261 10.13 -0.90 14.24
N PRO A 262 11.37 -1.06 14.74
CA PRO A 262 11.80 -2.31 15.37
C PRO A 262 10.98 -2.70 16.61
N HIS A 263 10.56 -1.71 17.41
CA HIS A 263 9.69 -1.99 18.56
C HIS A 263 8.33 -2.55 18.12
N LEU A 264 7.71 -1.95 17.10
CA LEU A 264 6.48 -2.45 16.49
C LEU A 264 6.63 -3.90 16.02
N ALA A 265 7.75 -4.22 15.38
CA ALA A 265 8.03 -5.58 14.93
C ALA A 265 8.21 -6.58 16.09
N SER A 266 8.80 -6.14 17.20
CA SER A 266 9.20 -7.00 18.32
C SER A 266 8.06 -7.74 19.02
N PHE A 267 6.84 -7.21 18.98
CA PHE A 267 5.66 -7.85 19.58
C PHE A 267 4.75 -8.56 18.55
N GLY A 268 5.24 -8.78 17.32
CA GLY A 268 4.54 -9.57 16.32
C GLY A 268 3.36 -8.85 15.67
N CYS A 269 3.39 -7.51 15.54
CA CYS A 269 2.32 -6.75 14.89
C CYS A 269 2.04 -7.27 13.46
N GLN A 270 0.76 -7.41 13.12
CA GLN A 270 0.32 -7.81 11.79
C GLN A 270 -0.61 -6.74 11.21
N ALA A 271 -0.45 -6.40 9.94
CA ALA A 271 -1.29 -5.38 9.31
C ALA A 271 -2.75 -5.82 9.19
N ASN A 272 -3.00 -7.13 9.07
CA ASN A 272 -4.34 -7.71 8.97
C ASN A 272 -4.95 -8.21 10.30
N ALA A 273 -4.27 -8.05 11.44
CA ALA A 273 -4.80 -8.50 12.73
C ALA A 273 -5.06 -7.32 13.66
N VAL A 274 -6.25 -7.28 14.25
CA VAL A 274 -6.61 -6.26 15.24
C VAL A 274 -5.97 -6.61 16.58
N ALA A 275 -5.20 -5.68 17.13
CA ALA A 275 -4.58 -5.87 18.46
C ALA A 275 -5.64 -6.08 19.55
N GLY A 276 -5.42 -7.05 20.44
CA GLY A 276 -6.38 -7.45 21.46
C GLY A 276 -6.68 -6.36 22.51
N SER A 277 -5.69 -5.56 22.92
CA SER A 277 -5.84 -4.56 23.99
C SER A 277 -5.98 -3.12 23.48
N ALA A 278 -6.67 -2.26 24.25
CA ALA A 278 -6.75 -0.84 23.95
C ALA A 278 -5.36 -0.17 23.93
N HIS A 279 -4.47 -0.57 24.84
CA HIS A 279 -3.09 -0.09 24.88
C HIS A 279 -2.37 -0.33 23.55
N TYR A 280 -2.37 -1.56 23.02
CA TYR A 280 -1.68 -1.86 21.77
C TYR A 280 -2.33 -1.18 20.56
N LYS A 281 -3.66 -1.06 20.52
CA LYS A 281 -4.34 -0.31 19.45
C LYS A 281 -3.87 1.16 19.41
N VAL A 282 -3.76 1.82 20.57
CA VAL A 282 -3.26 3.20 20.66
C VAL A 282 -1.78 3.28 20.33
N LEU A 283 -0.95 2.38 20.89
CA LEU A 283 0.50 2.34 20.64
C LEU A 283 0.82 2.18 19.15
N ILE A 284 0.20 1.20 18.49
CA ILE A 284 0.37 0.95 17.06
C ILE A 284 -0.04 2.19 16.26
N GLY A 285 -1.22 2.76 16.55
CA GLY A 285 -1.68 3.94 15.84
C GLY A 285 -0.75 5.14 15.97
N LYS A 286 -0.18 5.37 17.16
CA LYS A 286 0.80 6.43 17.41
C LYS A 286 2.12 6.19 16.67
N ILE A 287 2.61 4.95 16.66
CA ILE A 287 3.84 4.58 15.92
C ILE A 287 3.67 4.79 14.42
N LEU A 288 2.52 4.38 13.87
CA LEU A 288 2.17 4.59 12.46
C LEU A 288 1.92 6.07 12.14
N GLY A 289 1.78 6.93 13.15
CA GLY A 289 1.57 8.37 12.98
C GLY A 289 0.15 8.75 12.59
N TYR A 290 -0.84 7.90 12.89
CA TYR A 290 -2.25 8.25 12.73
C TYR A 290 -2.63 9.42 13.65
N ALA A 291 -3.67 10.17 13.28
CA ALA A 291 -4.16 11.27 14.09
C ALA A 291 -4.83 10.76 15.36
N ASP A 292 -4.62 11.46 16.47
CA ASP A 292 -5.10 11.07 17.80
C ASP A 292 -6.62 10.84 17.83
N ASP A 293 -7.40 11.76 17.24
CA ASP A 293 -8.85 11.64 17.18
C ASP A 293 -9.31 10.39 16.41
N ASN A 294 -8.55 10.01 15.37
CA ASN A 294 -8.83 8.83 14.55
C ASN A 294 -8.51 7.54 15.33
N ILE A 295 -7.35 7.51 16.00
CA ILE A 295 -6.94 6.40 16.86
C ILE A 295 -7.99 6.20 17.97
N TYR A 296 -8.33 7.27 18.70
CA TYR A 296 -9.22 7.18 19.84
C TYR A 296 -10.65 6.84 19.45
N GLY A 297 -11.14 7.43 18.36
CA GLY A 297 -12.46 7.08 17.84
C GLY A 297 -12.54 5.63 17.37
N TYR A 298 -11.51 5.12 16.69
CA TYR A 298 -11.42 3.70 16.32
C TYR A 298 -11.46 2.78 17.55
N VAL A 299 -10.63 3.04 18.56
CA VAL A 299 -10.59 2.21 19.78
C VAL A 299 -11.93 2.22 20.52
N ARG A 300 -12.61 3.37 20.60
CA ARG A 300 -13.96 3.48 21.19
C ARG A 300 -15.01 2.73 20.40
N SER A 301 -14.96 2.78 19.06
CA SER A 301 -15.93 2.10 18.18
C SER A 301 -15.93 0.58 18.34
N LEU A 302 -14.78 0.00 18.71
CA LEU A 302 -14.64 -1.43 18.99
C LEU A 302 -15.09 -1.83 20.41
N GLY A 303 -15.71 -0.90 21.16
CA GLY A 303 -16.18 -1.14 22.52
C GLY A 303 -15.06 -1.22 23.57
N GLY A 304 -13.87 -0.73 23.27
CA GLY A 304 -12.66 -0.91 24.09
C GLY A 304 -12.48 0.14 25.20
N GLY A 305 -11.99 -0.32 26.36
CA GLY A 305 -11.62 0.45 27.56
C GLY A 305 -10.47 1.44 27.37
N LEU A 306 -10.61 2.37 26.43
CA LEU A 306 -9.75 3.53 26.28
C LEU A 306 -9.96 4.46 27.48
N THR A 307 -8.95 4.56 28.33
CA THR A 307 -8.95 5.48 29.48
C THR A 307 -7.78 6.46 29.37
N PRO A 308 -7.83 7.61 30.07
CA PRO A 308 -6.69 8.53 30.15
C PRO A 308 -5.41 7.83 30.63
N ALA A 309 -5.52 6.87 31.56
CA ALA A 309 -4.38 6.09 32.05
C ALA A 309 -3.72 5.26 30.94
N VAL A 310 -4.50 4.65 30.04
CA VAL A 310 -3.98 3.92 28.88
C VAL A 310 -3.22 4.86 27.94
N ILE A 311 -3.75 6.05 27.68
CA ILE A 311 -3.12 7.05 26.81
C ILE A 311 -1.79 7.50 27.43
N SER A 312 -1.78 7.90 28.70
CA SER A 312 -0.58 8.32 29.41
C SER A 312 0.48 7.22 29.46
N GLN A 313 0.07 5.96 29.62
CA GLN A 313 0.98 4.83 29.61
C GLN A 313 1.65 4.65 28.24
N VAL A 314 0.89 4.74 27.14
CA VAL A 314 1.44 4.69 25.78
C VAL A 314 2.44 5.82 25.54
N GLU A 315 2.12 7.05 25.96
CA GLU A 315 3.04 8.19 25.84
C GLU A 315 4.33 7.97 26.64
N ALA A 316 4.23 7.43 27.85
CA ALA A 316 5.38 7.09 28.67
C ALA A 316 6.25 6.02 27.98
N ASP A 317 5.64 5.00 27.38
CA ASP A 317 6.38 3.93 26.71
C ASP A 317 7.04 4.42 25.40
N LEU A 318 6.36 5.24 24.60
CA LEU A 318 6.97 5.89 23.43
C LEU A 318 8.16 6.77 23.80
N LYS A 319 8.05 7.53 24.91
CA LYS A 319 9.12 8.39 25.41
C LYS A 319 10.31 7.60 25.96
N LYS A 320 10.09 6.39 26.50
CA LYS A 320 11.17 5.47 26.88
C LYS A 320 11.92 4.94 25.65
N LEU A 321 11.23 4.70 24.54
CA LEU A 321 11.84 4.23 23.29
C LEU A 321 12.67 5.32 22.61
N SER A 322 12.13 6.54 22.49
CA SER A 322 12.88 7.70 22.01
C SER A 322 12.31 8.98 22.60
N LYS A 323 13.22 9.90 22.99
CA LYS A 323 12.86 11.24 23.46
C LYS A 323 12.62 12.21 22.29
N ALA A 324 12.98 11.83 21.07
CA ALA A 324 12.78 12.65 19.89
C ALA A 324 11.30 12.74 19.52
N LYS A 325 10.86 13.92 19.07
CA LYS A 325 9.52 14.10 18.53
C LYS A 325 9.50 13.67 17.06
N PRO A 326 8.43 13.02 16.57
CA PRO A 326 8.30 12.70 15.16
C PRO A 326 8.32 13.98 14.33
N LYS A 327 9.23 14.06 13.36
CA LYS A 327 9.35 15.19 12.44
C LYS A 327 9.12 14.72 11.01
N LEU A 328 8.16 15.34 10.36
CA LEU A 328 7.83 15.12 8.95
C LEU A 328 7.98 16.45 8.18
N PRO A 329 8.39 16.42 6.89
CA PRO A 329 8.87 15.23 6.20
C PRO A 329 10.23 14.76 6.75
N TRP A 330 10.41 13.46 6.91
CA TRP A 330 11.62 12.90 7.56
C TRP A 330 12.88 12.96 6.67
N ASN A 331 12.69 13.10 5.36
CA ASN A 331 13.74 13.12 4.34
C ASN A 331 14.26 14.53 4.01
N ARG A 332 13.68 15.59 4.58
CA ARG A 332 14.24 16.94 4.44
C ARG A 332 15.44 17.09 5.37
N GLU A 333 16.63 17.08 4.78
CA GLU A 333 17.87 17.43 5.47
C GLU A 333 17.71 18.75 6.22
N GLY A 334 18.33 18.82 7.41
CA GLY A 334 18.30 20.00 8.25
C GLY A 334 18.80 21.23 7.48
N SER A 335 17.88 22.11 7.11
CA SER A 335 18.13 23.48 6.67
C SER A 335 18.67 24.32 7.84
N ARG A 336 19.84 23.94 8.37
CA ARG A 336 20.69 24.71 9.27
C ARG A 336 22.13 24.46 8.85
N GLY A 337 22.66 25.36 8.02
CA GLY A 337 24.11 25.55 7.91
C GLY A 337 24.80 25.01 6.66
N ALA A 338 24.21 25.11 5.47
CA ALA A 338 25.03 25.32 4.29
C ALA A 338 25.70 26.69 4.44
N LYS A 339 26.93 26.68 4.99
CA LYS A 339 27.84 27.82 4.99
C LYS A 339 27.92 28.30 3.54
N LYS A 340 27.37 29.49 3.29
CA LYS A 340 27.49 30.21 2.01
C LYS A 340 28.96 30.07 1.56
N PRO A 341 29.28 29.46 0.42
CA PRO A 341 30.64 29.49 -0.06
C PRO A 341 31.03 30.96 -0.21
N ALA A 342 32.14 31.33 0.44
CA ALA A 342 32.72 32.66 0.29
C ALA A 342 32.88 32.94 -1.22
N PRO A 343 32.57 34.15 -1.70
CA PRO A 343 32.74 34.45 -3.11
C PRO A 343 34.22 34.29 -3.47
N ALA A 344 34.50 33.34 -4.35
CA ALA A 344 35.79 33.19 -4.97
C ALA A 344 36.09 34.48 -5.74
N ALA A 345 37.20 35.13 -5.37
CA ALA A 345 37.72 36.26 -6.11
C ALA A 345 37.94 35.85 -7.58
N ALA A 346 37.26 36.55 -8.48
CA ALA A 346 37.46 36.41 -9.91
C ALA A 346 38.87 36.90 -10.26
N ALA A 347 39.76 35.96 -10.58
CA ALA A 347 40.97 36.24 -11.31
C ALA A 347 40.61 36.40 -12.80
N ALA A 348 40.48 37.65 -13.25
CA ALA A 348 40.56 38.00 -14.66
C ALA A 348 41.93 38.65 -14.90
N GLY A 349 42.82 37.93 -15.58
CA GLY A 349 44.06 38.50 -16.08
C GLY A 349 43.84 39.21 -17.41
N ALA A 350 44.55 40.32 -17.63
CA ALA A 350 45.44 40.51 -18.79
C ALA A 350 46.00 41.96 -18.86
N GLN A 351 47.33 42.02 -18.81
CA GLN A 351 48.24 42.84 -19.63
C GLN A 351 48.34 44.38 -19.49
N ALA A 352 49.61 44.77 -19.26
CA ALA A 352 50.40 45.74 -20.02
C ALA A 352 50.77 47.09 -19.37
N ALA A 353 52.08 47.35 -19.48
CA ALA A 353 52.78 48.63 -19.57
C ALA A 353 53.04 49.47 -18.29
N GLY A 354 54.34 49.61 -17.98
CA GLY A 354 54.93 50.95 -17.88
C GLY A 354 55.42 51.44 -16.52
N GLN A 355 56.73 51.76 -16.50
CA GLN A 355 57.39 52.83 -15.74
C GLN A 355 57.82 52.66 -14.27
N LYS A 356 59.15 52.43 -14.14
CA LYS A 356 60.16 53.07 -13.26
C LYS A 356 59.71 54.13 -12.22
N LYS A 357 60.18 53.91 -10.98
CA LYS A 357 60.94 54.79 -10.04
C LYS A 357 60.61 54.29 -8.62
N GLY A 358 61.49 54.13 -7.64
CA GLY A 358 62.83 54.62 -7.38
C GLY A 358 62.91 54.94 -5.87
N GLY A 359 63.95 54.47 -5.18
CA GLY A 359 64.30 54.82 -3.79
C GLY A 359 63.64 53.91 -2.73
N GLY A 360 64.31 53.42 -1.69
CA GLY A 360 65.63 53.71 -1.16
C GLY A 360 65.58 53.73 0.38
N LYS A 361 66.54 53.02 0.99
CA LYS A 361 67.05 53.14 2.38
C LYS A 361 66.27 52.54 3.56
N ARG A 362 66.93 51.50 4.12
CA ARG A 362 67.53 51.41 5.48
C ARG A 362 66.67 51.84 6.68
N LYS A 363 66.48 50.92 7.62
CA LYS A 363 67.40 50.76 8.77
C LYS A 363 67.49 49.31 9.18
#